data_AF-W2SHW4-F1
#
_entry.id   AF-W2SHW4-F1
#
_cell.length_a   1.000
_cell.length_b   1.000
_cell.length_c   1.000
_cell.angle_alpha   90.00
_cell.angle_beta   90.00
_cell.angle_gamma   90.00
#
_symmetry.space_group_name_H-M   'P 1'
#
loop_
_entity.id
_entity.type
_entity.pdbx_description
1 polymer ?
#
loop_
_entity_poly.entity_id
_entity_poly.type
_entity_poly.pdbx_seq_one_letter_code
_entity_poly.pdbx_strand_id
1 'polypeptide(L)'
;AECNDSELRLDRILTHLSFLRIHIDNIVLPQENELIERLYREGALYGFNLEYQFPCLESVSKSLRASVRIPAKSFTMTDIQFRHKRVVLLHMNTDIIPFWNREHLKMRLHIQLNTRGKFSTRLLAQCTVPLAELLIPPFCICRDFNFIATKGMTFEGSSLVCLT
;
A
#
# COMPACT_ATOMS: atom_id res chain seq x y z
N ALA A 1 -16.35 -32.10 24.28
CA ALA A 1 -14.91 -31.85 24.48
C ALA A 1 -14.68 -30.38 24.21
N GLU A 2 -14.71 -29.58 25.26
CA GLU A 2 -14.45 -28.15 25.19
C GLU A 2 -12.95 -27.95 24.95
N CYS A 3 -12.58 -27.49 23.77
CA CYS A 3 -11.21 -27.14 23.43
C CYS A 3 -10.90 -25.78 24.07
N ASN A 4 -10.78 -25.75 25.40
CA ASN A 4 -10.17 -24.63 26.13
C ASN A 4 -8.66 -24.71 25.92
N ASP A 5 -8.18 -24.26 24.76
CA ASP A 5 -6.75 -24.08 24.53
C ASP A 5 -6.34 -22.72 25.12
N SER A 6 -6.15 -22.71 26.42
CA SER A 6 -5.63 -21.57 27.17
C SER A 6 -4.21 -21.25 26.67
N GLU A 7 -4.11 -20.12 25.97
CA GLU A 7 -2.89 -19.46 25.49
C GLU A 7 -2.15 -20.11 24.30
N LEU A 8 -2.77 -20.11 23.13
CA LEU A 8 -2.01 -19.78 21.92
C LEU A 8 -1.29 -18.45 22.19
N ARG A 9 -0.03 -18.51 22.63
CA ARG A 9 0.80 -17.33 22.88
C ARG A 9 1.10 -16.66 21.54
N LEU A 10 0.14 -15.90 21.03
CA LEU A 10 0.21 -15.18 19.76
C LEU A 10 1.47 -14.34 19.69
N ASP A 11 1.87 -13.71 20.80
CA ASP A 11 3.13 -12.96 20.89
C ASP A 11 4.36 -13.82 20.55
N ARG A 12 4.39 -15.10 20.97
CA ARG A 12 5.49 -16.03 20.61
C ARG A 12 5.42 -16.40 19.14
N ILE A 13 4.22 -16.67 18.62
CA ILE A 13 4.06 -17.04 17.21
C ILE A 13 4.47 -15.88 16.30
N LEU A 14 4.08 -14.65 16.65
CA LEU A 14 4.46 -13.43 15.96
C LEU A 14 5.98 -13.19 15.97
N THR A 15 6.69 -13.58 17.04
CA THR A 15 8.17 -13.52 17.04
C THR A 15 8.84 -14.47 16.04
N HIS A 16 8.12 -15.47 15.52
CA HIS A 16 8.63 -16.35 14.47
C HIS A 16 8.39 -15.83 13.05
N LEU A 17 7.59 -14.76 12.88
CA LEU A 17 7.43 -14.12 11.58
C LEU A 17 8.76 -13.49 11.15
N SER A 18 9.42 -14.15 10.20
CA SER A 18 10.75 -13.75 9.73
C SER A 18 10.69 -12.85 8.51
N PHE A 19 9.58 -12.85 7.77
CA PHE A 19 9.46 -12.11 6.52
C PHE A 19 8.09 -11.46 6.40
N LEU A 20 8.06 -10.30 5.76
CA LEU A 20 6.86 -9.68 5.24
C LEU A 20 6.99 -9.55 3.73
N ARG A 21 6.02 -10.10 3.01
CA ARG A 21 5.82 -9.93 1.58
C ARG A 21 4.77 -8.86 1.36
N ILE A 22 5.07 -7.91 0.50
CA ILE A 22 4.18 -6.84 0.08
C ILE A 22 3.95 -7.00 -1.42
N HIS A 23 2.68 -7.15 -1.81
CA HIS A 23 2.27 -7.29 -3.20
C HIS A 23 1.18 -6.28 -3.51
N ILE A 24 1.44 -5.47 -4.55
CA ILE A 24 0.51 -4.49 -5.10
C ILE A 24 0.66 -4.54 -6.61
N ASP A 25 -0.29 -5.14 -7.31
CA ASP A 25 -0.17 -5.35 -8.76
C ASP A 25 -0.64 -4.12 -9.54
N ASN A 26 -1.87 -3.68 -9.27
CA ASN A 26 -2.52 -2.61 -10.01
C ASN A 26 -3.51 -1.83 -9.14
N ILE A 27 -3.95 -0.68 -9.65
CA ILE A 27 -5.11 0.05 -9.16
C ILE A 27 -6.15 0.02 -10.29
N VAL A 28 -7.30 -0.60 -10.01
CA VAL A 28 -8.44 -0.69 -10.91
C VAL A 28 -9.32 0.53 -10.71
N LEU A 29 -9.72 1.17 -11.81
CA LEU A 29 -10.64 2.29 -11.83
C LEU A 29 -12.02 1.77 -12.28
N PRO A 30 -13.09 1.94 -11.48
CA PRO A 30 -14.40 1.35 -11.79
C PRO A 30 -15.06 1.97 -13.03
N GLN A 31 -14.70 3.21 -13.35
CA GLN A 31 -15.16 3.94 -14.52
C GLN A 31 -14.00 4.76 -15.07
N GLU A 32 -14.12 5.18 -16.33
CA GLU A 32 -13.16 6.11 -16.93
C GLU A 32 -13.13 7.42 -16.13
N ASN A 33 -11.92 7.84 -15.75
CA ASN A 33 -11.74 9.04 -14.95
C ASN A 33 -11.53 10.26 -15.87
N GLU A 34 -12.49 11.19 -15.86
CA GLU A 34 -12.48 12.39 -16.72
C GLU A 34 -11.19 13.23 -16.60
N LEU A 35 -10.62 13.34 -15.39
CA LEU A 35 -9.38 14.08 -15.17
C LEU A 35 -8.21 13.40 -15.88
N ILE A 36 -8.07 12.08 -15.71
CA ILE A 36 -7.01 11.29 -16.34
C ILE A 36 -7.17 11.33 -17.86
N GLU A 37 -8.40 11.17 -18.35
CA GLU A 37 -8.71 11.20 -19.78
C GLU A 37 -8.35 12.55 -20.40
N ARG A 38 -8.77 13.66 -19.77
CA ARG A 38 -8.43 15.01 -20.24
C ARG A 38 -6.92 15.21 -20.31
N LEU A 39 -6.19 14.85 -19.24
CA LEU A 39 -4.75 15.01 -19.19
C LEU A 39 -4.02 14.14 -20.22
N TYR A 40 -4.54 12.95 -20.50
CA TYR A 40 -4.03 12.07 -21.53
C TYR A 40 -4.22 12.67 -22.93
N ARG A 41 -5.44 13.15 -23.25
CA ARG A 41 -5.76 13.80 -24.53
C ARG A 41 -4.94 15.07 -24.77
N GLU A 42 -4.67 15.83 -23.71
CA GLU A 42 -3.82 17.04 -23.75
C GLU A 42 -2.32 16.74 -23.88
N GLY A 43 -1.91 15.47 -23.83
CA GLY A 43 -0.49 15.08 -23.79
C GLY A 43 0.24 15.54 -22.52
N ALA A 44 -0.51 15.89 -21.48
CA ALA A 44 0.01 16.41 -20.22
C ALA A 44 0.26 15.30 -19.18
N LEU A 45 -0.35 14.13 -19.34
CA LEU A 45 -0.15 12.97 -18.46
C LEU A 45 1.17 12.25 -18.79
N TYR A 46 2.13 12.30 -17.87
CA TYR A 46 3.39 11.56 -17.99
C TYR A 46 3.30 10.15 -17.40
N GLY A 47 2.62 10.00 -16.26
CA GLY A 47 2.49 8.71 -15.59
C GLY A 47 2.00 8.82 -14.16
N PHE A 48 2.22 7.76 -13.39
CA PHE A 48 1.80 7.67 -12.00
C PHE A 48 2.93 7.10 -11.13
N ASN A 49 2.96 7.51 -9.87
CA ASN A 49 3.82 6.91 -8.84
C ASN A 49 2.97 6.47 -7.65
N LEU A 50 3.16 5.23 -7.21
CA LEU A 50 2.67 4.78 -5.91
C LEU A 50 3.78 4.96 -4.88
N GLU A 51 3.47 5.67 -3.79
CA GLU A 51 4.40 5.87 -2.69
C GLU A 51 3.85 5.29 -1.40
N TYR A 52 4.67 4.59 -0.64
CA TYR A 52 4.31 4.19 0.71
C TYR A 52 5.54 4.14 1.63
N GLN A 53 5.27 4.29 2.92
CA GLN A 53 6.25 4.04 3.96
C GLN A 53 5.59 3.13 4.99
N PHE A 54 6.17 1.95 5.22
CA PHE A 54 5.56 0.98 6.11
C PHE A 54 5.86 1.36 7.57
N PRO A 55 4.83 1.55 8.42
CA PRO A 55 5.03 1.79 9.84
C PRO A 55 5.79 0.63 10.49
N CYS A 56 7.01 0.87 10.93
CA CYS A 56 7.85 -0.16 11.53
C CYS A 56 8.84 0.45 12.53
N LEU A 57 9.09 -0.28 13.62
CA LEU A 57 10.15 0.06 14.57
C LEU A 57 11.52 -0.26 13.97
N GLU A 58 12.53 0.53 14.33
CA GLU A 58 13.90 0.34 13.85
C GLU A 58 14.51 -1.00 14.30
N SER A 59 14.14 -1.45 15.50
CA SER A 59 14.52 -2.75 16.06
C SER A 59 13.97 -3.93 15.28
N VAL A 60 12.90 -3.74 14.49
CA VAL A 60 12.30 -4.80 13.68
C VAL A 60 12.88 -4.82 12.27
N SER A 61 12.87 -3.68 11.57
CA SER A 61 13.45 -3.58 10.22
C SER A 61 13.63 -2.14 9.74
N LYS A 62 14.90 -1.74 9.55
CA LYS A 62 15.25 -0.47 8.88
C LYS A 62 14.80 -0.45 7.42
N SER A 63 14.93 -1.57 6.73
CA SER A 63 14.53 -1.71 5.33
C SER A 63 13.02 -1.47 5.19
N LEU A 64 12.20 -2.08 6.04
CA LEU A 64 10.75 -1.93 5.97
C LEU A 64 10.30 -0.46 6.11
N ARG A 65 10.95 0.30 7.01
CA ARG A 65 10.68 1.72 7.27
C ARG A 65 11.08 2.66 6.12
N ALA A 66 11.90 2.22 5.18
CA ALA A 66 12.31 3.06 4.05
C ALA A 66 11.09 3.46 3.20
N SER A 67 11.06 4.72 2.76
CA SER A 67 10.06 5.18 1.79
C SER A 67 10.29 4.47 0.45
N VAL A 68 9.21 3.93 -0.12
CA VAL A 68 9.20 3.24 -1.39
C VAL A 68 8.38 4.06 -2.37
N ARG A 69 8.96 4.36 -3.54
CA ARG A 69 8.27 4.99 -4.67
C ARG A 69 8.34 4.07 -5.88
N ILE A 70 7.19 3.76 -6.45
CA ILE A 70 7.03 2.79 -7.52
C ILE A 70 6.40 3.50 -8.72
N PRO A 71 7.14 3.68 -9.81
CA PRO A 71 6.55 4.18 -11.05
C PRO A 71 5.59 3.14 -11.63
N ALA A 72 4.46 3.61 -12.15
CA ALA A 72 3.59 2.77 -12.94
C ALA A 72 4.33 2.29 -14.20
N LYS A 73 4.21 0.99 -14.50
CA LYS A 73 4.81 0.34 -15.68
C LYS A 73 3.98 0.60 -16.93
N SER A 74 2.67 0.67 -16.76
CA SER A 74 1.70 0.97 -17.82
C SER A 74 0.40 1.45 -17.17
N PHE A 75 -0.43 2.14 -17.93
CA PHE A 75 -1.76 2.54 -17.50
C PHE A 75 -2.71 2.65 -18.69
N THR A 76 -3.99 2.47 -18.41
CA THR A 76 -5.13 2.71 -19.30
C THR A 76 -6.12 3.63 -18.58
N MET A 77 -7.29 3.87 -19.17
CA MET A 77 -8.35 4.65 -18.49
C MET A 77 -9.03 3.89 -17.35
N THR A 78 -8.81 2.58 -17.24
CA THR A 78 -9.45 1.72 -16.24
C THR A 78 -8.47 0.97 -15.32
N ASP A 79 -7.15 1.09 -15.58
CA ASP A 79 -6.14 0.29 -14.87
C ASP A 79 -4.79 1.00 -14.81
N ILE A 80 -4.15 1.01 -13.64
CA ILE A 80 -2.79 1.53 -13.43
C ILE A 80 -1.91 0.42 -12.87
N GLN A 81 -0.92 -0.04 -13.64
CA GLN A 81 -0.10 -1.20 -13.30
C GLN A 81 1.22 -0.82 -12.63
N PHE A 82 1.50 -1.39 -11.47
CA PHE A 82 2.76 -1.25 -10.74
C PHE A 82 3.57 -2.54 -10.75
N ARG A 83 2.91 -3.70 -10.64
CA ARG A 83 3.50 -5.04 -10.51
C ARG A 83 4.60 -5.05 -9.45
N HIS A 84 4.26 -4.53 -8.28
CA HIS A 84 5.18 -4.36 -7.17
C HIS A 84 5.17 -5.57 -6.26
N LYS A 85 6.35 -6.18 -6.07
CA LYS A 85 6.58 -7.28 -5.14
C LYS A 85 7.81 -6.96 -4.32
N ARG A 86 7.69 -7.05 -3.00
CA ARG A 86 8.80 -6.83 -2.07
C ARG A 86 8.75 -7.88 -0.97
N VAL A 87 9.89 -8.46 -0.63
CA VAL A 87 10.04 -9.34 0.53
C VAL A 87 11.05 -8.68 1.47
N VAL A 88 10.72 -8.57 2.75
CA VAL A 88 11.55 -7.90 3.75
C VAL A 88 11.75 -8.81 4.95
N LEU A 89 13.00 -8.99 5.37
CA LEU A 89 13.34 -9.70 6.61
C LEU A 89 12.92 -8.85 7.82
N LEU A 90 12.31 -9.52 8.80
CA LEU A 90 11.86 -8.95 10.07
C LEU A 90 12.61 -9.58 11.24
N HIS A 91 12.93 -8.77 12.23
CA HIS A 91 13.36 -9.21 13.55
C HIS A 91 12.24 -8.88 14.54
N MET A 92 11.19 -9.67 14.53
CA MET A 92 9.99 -9.42 15.32
C MET A 92 10.32 -9.45 16.82
N ASN A 93 9.76 -8.49 17.55
CA ASN A 93 9.87 -8.36 19.00
C ASN A 93 8.51 -7.94 19.57
N THR A 94 8.36 -8.00 20.88
CA THR A 94 7.08 -7.73 21.55
C THR A 94 6.58 -6.29 21.37
N ASP A 95 7.49 -5.34 21.13
CA ASP A 95 7.14 -3.92 21.02
C ASP A 95 6.39 -3.58 19.73
N ILE A 96 6.55 -4.40 18.68
CA ILE A 96 5.88 -4.17 17.40
C ILE A 96 4.37 -4.44 17.46
N ILE A 97 3.93 -5.28 18.40
CA ILE A 97 2.53 -5.72 18.52
C ILE A 97 1.62 -4.54 18.89
N PRO A 98 1.84 -3.83 20.01
CA PRO A 98 1.01 -2.66 20.33
C PRO A 98 1.16 -1.53 19.31
N PHE A 99 2.30 -1.46 18.60
CA PHE A 99 2.55 -0.47 17.56
C PHE A 99 1.69 -0.74 16.31
N TRP A 100 1.78 -1.93 15.72
CA TRP A 100 0.96 -2.31 14.56
C TRP A 100 -0.53 -2.37 14.86
N ASN A 101 -0.92 -2.62 16.11
CA ASN A 101 -2.33 -2.57 16.50
C ASN A 101 -2.96 -1.16 16.38
N ARG A 102 -2.13 -0.11 16.35
CA ARG A 102 -2.58 1.30 16.26
C ARG A 102 -2.26 1.95 14.92
N GLU A 103 -1.29 1.40 14.20
CA GLU A 103 -0.76 1.98 12.99
C GLU A 103 -1.47 1.50 11.71
N HIS A 104 -1.34 2.32 10.68
CA HIS A 104 -1.89 2.03 9.36
C HIS A 104 -0.84 2.26 8.28
N LEU A 105 -0.71 1.33 7.35
CA LEU A 105 0.06 1.55 6.13
C LEU A 105 -0.71 2.56 5.25
N LYS A 106 -0.07 3.70 5.00
CA LYS A 106 -0.59 4.73 4.10
C LYS A 106 0.12 4.64 2.76
N MET A 107 -0.66 4.45 1.72
CA MET A 107 -0.20 4.46 0.33
C MET A 107 -0.75 5.68 -0.38
N ARG A 108 0.07 6.31 -1.22
CA ARG A 108 -0.21 7.59 -1.87
C ARG A 108 0.00 7.45 -3.37
N LEU A 109 -1.08 7.56 -4.12
CA LEU A 109 -1.03 7.63 -5.57
C LEU A 109 -0.76 9.07 -5.99
N HIS A 110 0.32 9.25 -6.74
CA HIS A 110 0.68 10.53 -7.34
C HIS A 110 0.53 10.47 -8.85
N ILE A 111 0.02 11.55 -9.43
CA ILE A 111 0.01 11.79 -10.86
C ILE A 111 1.24 12.60 -11.25
N GLN A 112 1.90 12.20 -12.33
CA GLN A 112 3.02 12.90 -12.92
C GLN A 112 2.55 13.62 -14.19
N LEU A 113 2.82 14.92 -14.24
CA LEU A 113 2.40 15.79 -15.32
C LEU A 113 3.63 16.33 -16.05
N ASN A 114 3.53 16.49 -17.36
CA ASN A 114 4.50 17.19 -18.19
C ASN A 114 3.77 18.29 -18.97
N THR A 115 3.91 19.53 -18.53
CA THR A 115 3.31 20.68 -19.20
C THR A 115 4.41 21.54 -19.81
N ARG A 116 4.50 21.54 -21.15
CA ARG A 116 5.51 22.33 -21.90
C ARG A 116 6.96 22.05 -21.43
N GLY A 117 7.28 20.79 -21.16
CA GLY A 117 8.61 20.35 -20.70
C GLY A 117 8.85 20.52 -19.19
N LYS A 118 7.89 21.05 -18.43
CA LYS A 118 7.99 21.14 -16.96
C LYS A 118 7.30 19.94 -16.32
N PHE A 119 8.11 19.10 -15.67
CA PHE A 119 7.62 17.98 -14.90
C PHE A 119 7.13 18.42 -13.53
N SER A 120 5.93 17.96 -13.15
CA SER A 120 5.39 18.14 -11.81
C SER A 120 4.73 16.87 -11.32
N THR A 121 4.69 16.69 -10.00
CA THR A 121 4.03 15.54 -9.36
C THR A 121 3.00 16.07 -8.37
N ARG A 122 1.79 15.53 -8.40
CA ARG A 122 0.70 15.92 -7.50
C ARG A 122 0.12 14.69 -6.83
N LEU A 123 -0.24 14.81 -5.55
CA LEU A 123 -0.96 13.77 -4.84
C LEU A 123 -2.38 13.69 -5.40
N LEU A 124 -2.78 12.51 -5.88
CA LEU A 124 -4.07 12.26 -6.49
C LEU A 124 -5.02 11.61 -5.48
N ALA A 125 -4.59 10.53 -4.85
CA ALA A 125 -5.41 9.75 -3.92
C ALA A 125 -4.55 9.02 -2.87
N GLN A 126 -5.20 8.56 -1.81
CA GLN A 126 -4.57 7.82 -0.73
C GLN A 126 -5.38 6.59 -0.33
N CYS A 127 -4.69 5.52 0.03
CA CYS A 127 -5.25 4.28 0.55
C CYS A 127 -4.66 4.01 1.93
N THR A 128 -5.48 3.52 2.86
CA THR A 128 -5.08 3.23 4.23
C THR A 128 -5.39 1.76 4.54
N VAL A 129 -4.39 1.02 5.01
CA VAL A 129 -4.48 -0.40 5.35
C VAL A 129 -4.16 -0.56 6.85
N PRO A 130 -5.11 -1.03 7.68
CA PRO A 130 -4.88 -1.21 9.12
C PRO A 130 -3.91 -2.37 9.35
N LEU A 131 -2.87 -2.16 10.16
CA LEU A 131 -1.87 -3.20 10.41
C LEU A 131 -2.25 -4.19 11.50
N ALA A 132 -3.30 -3.89 12.29
CA ALA A 132 -3.80 -4.77 13.34
C ALA A 132 -4.17 -6.16 12.81
N GLU A 133 -4.65 -6.27 11.57
CA GLU A 133 -4.98 -7.54 10.94
C GLU A 133 -3.76 -8.47 10.74
N LEU A 134 -2.53 -7.93 10.67
CA LEU A 134 -1.30 -8.75 10.62
C LEU A 134 -0.96 -9.43 11.95
N LEU A 135 -1.61 -9.02 13.04
CA LEU A 135 -1.38 -9.58 14.38
C LEU A 135 -2.31 -10.75 14.70
N ILE A 136 -3.29 -11.00 13.85
CA ILE A 136 -4.33 -12.01 14.06
C ILE A 136 -4.12 -13.13 13.04
N PRO A 137 -4.12 -14.42 13.44
CA PRO A 137 -4.07 -15.53 12.49
C PRO A 137 -5.12 -15.35 11.37
N PRO A 138 -4.75 -15.53 10.09
CA PRO A 138 -3.53 -16.16 9.58
C PRO A 138 -2.31 -15.23 9.42
N PHE A 139 -2.29 -14.06 10.06
CA PHE A 139 -1.21 -13.05 10.00
C PHE A 139 -1.01 -12.45 8.61
N CYS A 140 -2.11 -12.30 7.87
CA CYS A 140 -2.08 -11.72 6.53
C CYS A 140 -3.23 -10.75 6.30
N ILE A 141 -2.99 -9.81 5.39
CA ILE A 141 -4.00 -8.95 4.79
C ILE A 141 -3.98 -9.24 3.30
N CYS A 142 -5.10 -9.60 2.68
CA CYS A 142 -5.17 -9.78 1.23
C CYS A 142 -6.61 -9.51 0.78
N ARG A 143 -6.91 -8.23 0.52
CA ARG A 143 -8.24 -7.75 0.13
C ARG A 143 -8.14 -6.41 -0.59
N ASP A 144 -9.24 -6.00 -1.20
CA ASP A 144 -9.32 -4.71 -1.88
C ASP A 144 -9.38 -3.56 -0.88
N PHE A 145 -8.66 -2.50 -1.22
CA PHE A 145 -8.71 -1.23 -0.52
C PHE A 145 -8.95 -0.09 -1.51
N ASN A 146 -9.86 0.80 -1.12
CA ASN A 146 -10.21 1.97 -1.92
C ASN A 146 -9.19 3.09 -1.74
N PHE A 147 -8.85 3.71 -2.86
CA PHE A 147 -8.11 4.96 -2.90
C PHE A 147 -9.10 6.12 -2.84
N ILE A 148 -8.96 6.94 -1.79
CA ILE A 148 -9.77 8.12 -1.55
C ILE A 148 -9.06 9.31 -2.18
N ALA A 149 -9.76 10.06 -3.03
CA ALA A 149 -9.24 11.27 -3.65
C ALA A 149 -8.73 12.28 -2.60
N THR A 150 -7.63 12.94 -2.92
CA THR A 150 -7.16 14.10 -2.13
C THR A 150 -8.11 15.28 -2.33
N LYS A 151 -8.22 16.16 -1.33
CA LYS A 151 -9.10 17.34 -1.39
C LYS A 151 -8.89 18.13 -2.69
N GLY A 152 -9.97 18.34 -3.43
CA GLY A 152 -9.97 19.07 -4.71
C GLY A 152 -9.58 18.23 -5.94
N MET A 153 -9.38 16.92 -5.78
CA MET A 153 -9.20 15.97 -6.87
C MET A 153 -10.43 15.07 -7.03
N THR A 154 -10.62 14.53 -8.24
CA THR A 154 -11.61 13.50 -8.54
C THR A 154 -10.88 12.21 -8.89
N PHE A 155 -10.98 11.22 -8.01
CA PHE A 155 -10.36 9.91 -8.21
C PHE A 155 -11.14 8.83 -7.48
N GLU A 156 -11.40 7.74 -8.17
CA GLU A 156 -11.97 6.53 -7.60
C GLU A 156 -11.19 5.34 -8.17
N GLY A 157 -10.71 4.49 -7.29
CA GLY A 157 -10.00 3.28 -7.67
C GLY A 157 -9.78 2.40 -6.47
N SER A 158 -9.51 1.13 -6.73
CA SER A 158 -9.24 0.14 -5.69
C SER A 158 -8.04 -0.73 -6.08
N SER A 159 -7.40 -1.32 -5.09
CA SER A 159 -6.28 -2.23 -5.30
C SER A 159 -6.37 -3.39 -4.34
N LEU A 160 -6.12 -4.60 -4.86
CA LEU A 160 -5.85 -5.76 -4.04
C LEU A 160 -4.48 -5.58 -3.38
N VAL A 161 -4.47 -5.38 -2.06
CA VAL A 161 -3.24 -5.25 -1.28
C VAL A 161 -3.01 -6.54 -0.53
N CYS A 162 -1.89 -7.21 -0.79
CA CYS A 162 -1.53 -8.43 -0.07
C CYS A 162 -0.23 -8.25 0.75
N LEU A 163 -0.36 -8.43 2.06
CA LEU A 163 0.68 -8.40 3.09
C LEU A 163 0.70 -9.76 3.78
N THR A 164 1.77 -10.55 3.61
CA THR A 164 1.85 -11.97 4.07
C THR A 164 3.25 -12.37 4.52
#